data_AF-A0A2V7C350-F1
#
_entry.id   AF-A0A2V7C350-F1
#
_cell.length_a   1.000
_cell.length_b   1.000
_cell.length_c   1.000
_cell.angle_alpha   90.00
_cell.angle_beta   90.00
_cell.angle_gamma   90.00
#
_symmetry.space_group_name_H-M   'P 1'
#
loop_
_entity.id
_entity.type
_entity.pdbx_description
1 polymer ?
#
loop_
_entity_poly.entity_id
_entity_poly.type
_entity_poly.pdbx_seq_one_letter_code
_entity_poly.pdbx_strand_id
1 'polypeptide(L)' 'MAETADVVVVGGGVNGASIAYALAARGTRAVLCEKAALASGASGR' A
#
# COMPACT_ATOMS: atom_id res chain seq x y z
N MET A 1 -8.72 17.95 -11.68
CA MET A 1 -7.38 17.35 -11.87
C MET A 1 -7.39 15.97 -11.23
N ALA A 2 -6.71 14.97 -11.81
CA ALA A 2 -6.57 13.66 -11.18
C ALA A 2 -5.49 13.70 -10.09
N GLU A 3 -5.71 13.00 -8.98
CA GLU A 3 -4.67 12.79 -7.97
C GLU A 3 -3.60 11.83 -8.53
N THR A 4 -2.34 12.22 -8.43
CA THR A 4 -1.18 11.43 -8.89
C THR A 4 -0.42 10.85 -7.71
N ALA A 5 0.47 9.88 -7.93
CA ALA A 5 1.44 9.38 -6.97
C ALA A 5 2.71 8.93 -7.71
N ASP A 6 3.84 8.87 -7.03
CA ASP A 6 5.08 8.33 -7.63
C ASP A 6 4.98 6.80 -7.77
N VAL A 7 4.36 6.15 -6.77
CA VAL A 7 4.14 4.71 -6.73
C VAL A 7 2.74 4.39 -6.20
N VAL A 8 2.06 3.42 -6.81
CA VAL A 8 0.82 2.83 -6.31
C VAL A 8 1.06 1.37 -5.96
N VAL A 9 0.77 0.99 -4.72
CA VAL A 9 0.84 -0.40 -4.24
C VAL A 9 -0.58 -0.96 -4.17
N VAL A 10 -0.84 -2.05 -4.91
CA VAL A 10 -2.16 -2.69 -4.96
C VAL A 10 -2.16 -3.96 -4.10
N GLY A 11 -3.01 -3.98 -3.08
CA GLY A 11 -3.15 -5.06 -2.09
C GLY A 11 -2.61 -4.68 -0.71
N GLY A 12 -3.48 -4.67 0.30
CA GLY A 12 -3.22 -4.28 1.69
C GLY A 12 -2.88 -5.45 2.62
N GLY A 13 -2.29 -6.52 2.10
CA GLY A 13 -1.68 -7.59 2.91
C GLY A 13 -0.32 -7.18 3.49
N VAL A 14 0.31 -8.07 4.26
CA VAL A 14 1.60 -7.81 4.94
C VAL A 14 2.68 -7.30 3.98
N ASN A 15 2.78 -7.88 2.80
CA ASN A 15 3.78 -7.48 1.80
C ASN A 15 3.48 -6.08 1.26
N GLY A 16 2.24 -5.80 0.87
CA GLY A 16 1.87 -4.49 0.32
C GLY A 16 2.02 -3.37 1.34
N ALA A 17 1.58 -3.59 2.58
CA ALA A 17 1.79 -2.65 3.68
C ALA A 17 3.28 -2.41 3.97
N SER A 18 4.10 -3.47 3.97
CA SER A 18 5.54 -3.35 4.20
C SER A 18 6.25 -2.59 3.07
N ILE A 19 5.85 -2.81 1.81
CA ILE A 19 6.37 -2.07 0.65
C ILE A 19 6.00 -0.59 0.76
N ALA A 20 4.72 -0.28 1.00
CA ALA A 20 4.26 1.10 1.14
C ALA A 20 4.98 1.84 2.29
N TYR A 21 5.14 1.17 3.43
CA TYR A 21 5.91 1.69 4.57
C TYR A 21 7.38 1.96 4.20
N ALA A 22 8.06 0.99 3.57
CA ALA A 22 9.47 1.13 3.22
C ALA A 22 9.71 2.23 2.16
N LEU A 23 8.76 2.44 1.24
CA LEU A 23 8.78 3.55 0.28
C LEU A 23 8.58 4.89 0.98
N ALA A 24 7.57 4.99 1.84
CA ALA A 24 7.30 6.21 2.61
C ALA A 24 8.48 6.59 3.51
N ALA A 25 9.11 5.61 4.18
CA ALA A 25 10.30 5.80 5.01
C ALA A 25 11.53 6.33 4.24
N ARG A 26 11.55 6.17 2.91
CA ARG A 26 12.60 6.69 2.00
C ARG A 26 12.21 8.01 1.34
N GLY A 27 11.06 8.58 1.70
CA GLY A 27 10.55 9.85 1.16
C GLY A 27 9.79 9.74 -0.17
N THR A 28 9.46 8.52 -0.62
CA THR A 28 8.65 8.32 -1.84
C THR A 28 7.17 8.52 -1.54
N ARG A 29 6.47 9.30 -2.38
CA ARG A 29 5.01 9.46 -2.28
C ARG A 29 4.30 8.22 -2.83
N ALA A 30 4.06 7.26 -1.94
CA ALA A 30 3.34 6.03 -2.25
C ALA A 30 1.87 6.09 -1.81
N VAL A 31 0.98 5.51 -2.61
CA VAL A 31 -0.43 5.26 -2.25
C VAL A 31 -0.67 3.75 -2.20
N LEU A 32 -1.32 3.26 -1.14
CA LEU A 32 -1.72 1.87 -1.01
C LEU A 32 -3.23 1.73 -1.21
N CYS A 33 -3.63 0.86 -2.14
CA CYS A 33 -5.02 0.58 -2.46
C CYS A 33 -5.36 -0.86 -2.12
N GLU A 34 -6.32 -1.06 -1.22
CA GLU A 34 -6.91 -2.37 -0.89
C GLU A 34 -8.40 -2.35 -1.24
N LYS A 35 -8.89 -3.45 -1.81
CA LYS A 35 -10.30 -3.61 -2.20
C LYS A 35 -11.23 -3.68 -0.98
N ALA A 36 -10.78 -4.31 0.10
CA ALA A 36 -11.55 -4.48 1.33
C ALA A 36 -10.86 -3.75 2.50
N ALA A 37 -10.69 -4.43 3.63
CA ALA A 37 -9.93 -3.93 4.77
C ALA A 37 -8.46 -4.39 4.70
N LEU A 38 -7.56 -3.66 5.37
CA LEU A 38 -6.18 -4.11 5.55
C LEU A 38 -6.16 -5.53 6.15
N ALA A 39 -5.25 -6.35 5.65
CA ALA A 39 -5.08 -7.75 6.05
C ALA A 39 -6.33 -8.65 5.88
N SER A 40 -7.36 -8.27 5.13
CA SER A 40 -8.57 -9.10 4.94
C SER A 40 -8.35 -10.44 4.21
N GLY A 41 -7.18 -10.63 3.61
CA GLY A 41 -6.78 -11.85 2.90
C GLY A 41 -5.89 -12.76 3.73
N ALA A 42 -4.73 -13.11 3.19
CA ALA A 42 -3.83 -14.09 3.78
C ALA A 42 -3.11 -13.65 5.05
N SER A 43 -3.03 -12.36 5.30
CA SER A 43 -2.24 -11.82 6.42
C SER A 43 -3.04 -11.66 7.71
N GLY A 44 -4.37 -11.74 7.66
CA GLY A 44 -5.25 -11.62 8.82
C GLY A 44 -5.81 -12.94 9.33
N ARG A 45 -5.25 -14.07 8.89
CA ARG A 45 -5.64 -15.44 9.26
C ARG A 45 -4.45 -16.17 9.87
#